data_AF-A0A2M7SSL0-F1
#
_entry.id   AF-A0A2M7SSL0-F1
#
_cell.length_a   1.000
_cell.length_b   1.000
_cell.length_c   1.000
_cell.angle_alpha   90.00
_cell.angle_beta   90.00
_cell.angle_gamma   90.00
#
_symmetry.space_group_name_H-M   'P 1'
#
loop_
_entity.id
_entity.type
_entity.pdbx_description
1 polymer ?
#
loop_
_entity_poly.entity_id
_entity_poly.type
_entity_poly.pdbx_seq_one_letter_code
_entity_poly.pdbx_strand_id
1 'polypeptide(L)'
;PGAHTIEELANFLDVPKSRTAKAVFFMATIPPDPKGLQRPLGSGQEQFIFAIVRGDMDLNETKLANAIGAKELRPATEDEIKAVGAVPGFASPIGLVGATPMVAPGRGQAPPLQIVVDDAITFSPNLVAGANEKGYHLLNVNYGRDYMAFLVTDIAAADEGAACPGCGSAMRAARGVEVGNIFQLGTRYSDALSCFFVDRDKQSKPVIMGSYGIGVGRLLACIAEEHHD
;
A
#
# COMPACT_ATOMS: atom_id res chain seq x y z
N PRO A 1 19.71 12.30 15.36
CA PRO A 1 19.96 13.34 14.33
C PRO A 1 18.92 14.48 14.22
N GLY A 2 17.70 14.40 14.78
CA GLY A 2 16.68 15.44 14.51
C GLY A 2 16.26 15.54 13.04
N ALA A 3 16.71 14.60 12.20
CA ALA A 3 16.33 14.48 10.80
C ALA A 3 14.91 13.93 10.71
N HIS A 4 14.03 14.63 10.01
CA HIS A 4 12.62 14.28 9.87
C HIS A 4 12.31 13.63 8.52
N THR A 5 13.21 13.78 7.55
CA THR A 5 13.07 13.21 6.20
C THR A 5 14.15 12.18 5.91
N ILE A 6 13.87 11.28 4.97
CA ILE A 6 14.85 10.30 4.48
C ILE A 6 16.08 11.00 3.89
N GLU A 7 15.88 12.14 3.22
CA GLU A 7 16.96 12.92 2.63
C GLU A 7 17.90 13.50 3.69
N GLU A 8 17.34 14.14 4.71
CA GLU A 8 18.13 14.66 5.84
C GLU A 8 18.90 13.54 6.56
N LEU A 9 18.25 12.39 6.76
CA LEU A 9 18.86 11.25 7.44
C LEU A 9 20.00 10.64 6.62
N ALA A 10 19.79 10.44 5.32
CA ALA A 10 20.79 9.93 4.39
C ALA A 10 22.01 10.85 4.35
N ASN A 11 21.80 12.16 4.23
CA ASN A 11 22.86 13.16 4.22
C ASN A 11 23.61 13.23 5.57
N PHE A 12 22.90 13.14 6.70
CA PHE A 12 23.53 13.17 8.02
C PHE A 12 24.45 11.98 8.27
N LEU A 13 24.07 10.80 7.78
CA LEU A 13 24.82 9.55 7.97
C LEU A 13 25.81 9.25 6.86
N ASP A 14 25.85 10.05 5.79
CA ASP A 14 26.63 9.82 4.58
C ASP A 14 26.36 8.42 3.97
N VAL A 15 25.07 8.10 3.81
CA VAL A 15 24.60 6.85 3.21
C VAL A 15 23.57 7.13 2.11
N PRO A 16 23.45 6.27 1.08
CA PRO A 16 22.40 6.45 0.09
C PRO A 16 21.01 6.22 0.69
N LYS A 17 19.97 6.83 0.10
CA LYS A 17 18.56 6.65 0.52
C LYS A 17 18.14 5.17 0.53
N SER A 18 18.75 4.33 -0.29
CA SER A 18 18.53 2.87 -0.33
C SER A 18 19.00 2.12 0.94
N ARG A 19 19.75 2.79 1.83
CA ARG A 19 20.17 2.26 3.14
C ARG A 19 19.27 2.69 4.28
N THR A 20 18.17 3.38 4.01
CA THR A 20 17.18 3.77 5.02
C THR A 20 15.84 3.08 4.76
N ALA A 21 14.95 3.08 5.76
CA ALA A 21 13.59 2.59 5.67
C ALA A 21 12.61 3.73 5.92
N LYS A 22 11.59 3.84 5.08
CA LYS A 22 10.54 4.87 5.16
C LYS A 22 9.26 4.23 5.69
N ALA A 23 8.74 4.79 6.78
CA ALA A 23 7.46 4.38 7.38
C ALA A 23 6.33 5.32 6.92
N VAL A 24 5.20 4.74 6.53
CA VAL A 24 3.99 5.47 6.12
C VAL A 24 2.78 4.86 6.83
N PHE A 25 1.83 5.70 7.26
CA PHE A 25 0.74 5.30 8.15
C PHE A 25 -0.62 5.54 7.54
N PHE A 26 -1.48 4.53 7.59
CA PHE A 26 -2.85 4.63 7.11
C PHE A 26 -3.84 4.01 8.09
N MET A 27 -5.07 4.47 8.03
CA MET A 27 -6.23 3.74 8.53
C MET A 27 -6.94 3.08 7.37
N ALA A 28 -7.17 1.77 7.49
CA ALA A 28 -7.78 0.95 6.46
C ALA A 28 -9.17 0.48 6.89
N THR A 29 -10.18 0.74 6.05
CA THR A 29 -11.51 0.17 6.22
C THR A 29 -11.57 -1.17 5.48
N ILE A 30 -11.56 -2.27 6.24
CA ILE A 30 -11.61 -3.62 5.69
C ILE A 30 -13.05 -4.13 5.77
N PRO A 31 -13.75 -4.30 4.63
CA PRO A 31 -15.14 -4.74 4.68
C PRO A 31 -15.24 -6.16 5.27
N PRO A 32 -16.37 -6.55 5.87
CA PRO A 32 -16.66 -7.94 6.23
C PRO A 32 -16.46 -8.85 5.02
N ASP A 33 -15.84 -10.01 5.19
CA ASP A 33 -15.72 -10.97 4.11
C ASP A 33 -17.06 -11.67 3.81
N PRO A 34 -17.66 -11.45 2.61
CA PRO A 34 -18.94 -12.07 2.27
C PRO A 34 -18.84 -13.58 2.03
N LYS A 35 -17.63 -14.12 1.79
CA LYS A 35 -17.42 -15.51 1.34
C LYS A 35 -16.71 -16.43 2.35
N GLY A 36 -16.30 -15.92 3.51
CA GLY A 36 -15.48 -16.68 4.47
C GLY A 36 -14.07 -17.08 3.95
N LEU A 37 -13.65 -16.52 2.81
CA LEU A 37 -12.28 -16.49 2.35
C LEU A 37 -11.44 -15.67 3.34
N GLN A 38 -10.76 -16.36 4.25
CA GLN A 38 -9.78 -15.79 5.18
C GLN A 38 -8.97 -14.69 4.50
N ARG A 39 -9.35 -13.44 4.73
CA ARG A 39 -8.51 -12.33 4.35
C ARG A 39 -7.34 -12.31 5.31
N PRO A 40 -6.17 -11.82 4.87
CA PRO A 40 -5.02 -11.70 5.75
C PRO A 40 -5.41 -10.97 7.05
N LEU A 41 -6.27 -9.96 6.93
CA LEU A 41 -6.59 -9.03 7.99
C LEU A 41 -8.04 -9.21 8.45
N GLY A 42 -8.26 -9.25 9.77
CA GLY A 42 -9.58 -9.40 10.39
C GLY A 42 -10.60 -8.40 9.83
N SER A 43 -11.83 -8.83 9.56
CA SER A 43 -12.80 -8.03 8.82
C SER A 43 -13.77 -7.27 9.74
N GLY A 44 -14.18 -6.05 9.37
CA GLY A 44 -15.30 -5.34 10.00
C GLY A 44 -14.97 -4.17 10.95
N GLN A 45 -13.70 -3.77 11.07
CA GLN A 45 -13.27 -2.57 11.82
C GLN A 45 -12.16 -1.83 11.06
N GLU A 46 -11.98 -0.53 11.36
CA GLU A 46 -10.80 0.22 10.91
C GLU A 46 -9.53 -0.37 11.53
N GLN A 47 -8.47 -0.49 10.73
CA GLN A 47 -7.17 -1.01 11.17
C GLN A 47 -6.06 -0.01 10.90
N PHE A 48 -5.11 0.08 11.83
CA PHE A 48 -3.93 0.91 11.65
C PHE A 48 -2.88 0.14 10.85
N ILE A 49 -2.54 0.65 9.67
CA ILE A 49 -1.56 0.07 8.77
C ILE A 49 -0.25 0.83 8.90
N PHE A 50 0.81 0.11 9.28
CA PHE A 50 2.19 0.57 9.27
C PHE A 50 2.85 0.00 8.02
N ALA A 51 2.91 0.79 6.95
CA ALA A 51 3.55 0.42 5.70
C ALA A 51 5.03 0.80 5.71
N ILE A 52 5.90 -0.07 5.18
CA ILE A 52 7.35 0.17 5.09
C ILE A 52 7.83 -0.07 3.67
N VAL A 53 8.51 0.93 3.11
CA VAL A 53 9.24 0.85 1.85
C VAL A 53 10.70 1.23 2.08
N ARG A 54 11.59 0.87 1.15
CA ARG A 54 12.98 1.33 1.21
C ARG A 54 13.03 2.84 1.02
N GLY A 55 14.00 3.52 1.62
CA GLY A 55 14.02 4.98 1.70
C GLY A 55 14.09 5.72 0.37
N ASP A 56 14.67 5.08 -0.64
CA ASP A 56 14.74 5.55 -2.04
C ASP A 56 13.47 5.27 -2.85
N MET A 57 12.49 4.57 -2.29
CA MET A 57 11.23 4.22 -2.95
C MET A 57 10.05 4.98 -2.34
N ASP A 58 9.01 5.16 -3.13
CA ASP A 58 7.73 5.69 -2.66
C ASP A 58 6.66 4.59 -2.57
N LEU A 59 5.71 4.79 -1.67
CA LEU A 59 4.60 3.86 -1.49
C LEU A 59 3.57 4.03 -2.60
N ASN A 60 3.09 2.92 -3.16
CA ASN A 60 1.92 2.87 -4.01
C ASN A 60 0.69 2.47 -3.18
N GLU A 61 -0.15 3.45 -2.84
CA GLU A 61 -1.36 3.24 -2.03
C GLU A 61 -2.36 2.27 -2.68
N THR A 62 -2.42 2.22 -4.02
CA THR A 62 -3.31 1.28 -4.73
C THR A 62 -2.84 -0.16 -4.55
N LYS A 63 -1.53 -0.41 -4.65
CA LYS A 63 -0.95 -1.73 -4.36
C LYS A 63 -1.21 -2.13 -2.91
N LEU A 64 -0.98 -1.22 -1.96
CA LEU A 64 -1.26 -1.45 -0.54
C LEU A 64 -2.73 -1.80 -0.30
N ALA A 65 -3.67 -0.97 -0.78
CA ALA A 65 -5.11 -1.20 -0.62
C ALA A 65 -5.55 -2.55 -1.17
N ASN A 66 -5.09 -2.90 -2.38
CA ASN A 66 -5.41 -4.16 -3.02
C ASN A 66 -4.86 -5.35 -2.24
N ALA A 67 -3.60 -5.27 -1.78
CA ALA A 67 -2.94 -6.35 -1.05
C ALA A 67 -3.62 -6.66 0.29
N ILE A 68 -4.09 -5.63 0.99
CA ILE A 68 -4.78 -5.79 2.28
C ILE A 68 -6.30 -5.97 2.13
N GLY A 69 -6.84 -5.86 0.91
CA GLY A 69 -8.27 -5.93 0.64
C GLY A 69 -9.07 -4.78 1.29
N ALA A 70 -8.46 -3.59 1.39
CA ALA A 70 -9.11 -2.40 1.91
C ALA A 70 -10.10 -1.84 0.90
N LYS A 71 -11.27 -1.44 1.39
CA LYS A 71 -12.23 -0.64 0.61
C LYS A 71 -11.76 0.81 0.49
N GLU A 72 -11.11 1.29 1.54
CA GLU A 72 -10.69 2.68 1.68
C GLU A 72 -9.41 2.73 2.52
N LEU A 73 -8.50 3.62 2.11
CA LEU A 73 -7.31 4.01 2.84
C LEU A 73 -7.37 5.51 3.08
N ARG A 74 -7.07 5.93 4.30
CA ARG A 74 -6.82 7.35 4.63
C ARG A 74 -5.51 7.49 5.38
N PRO A 75 -4.77 8.60 5.22
CA PRO A 75 -3.64 8.88 6.09
C PRO A 75 -4.04 8.82 7.57
N ALA A 76 -3.19 8.22 8.39
CA ALA A 76 -3.42 8.22 9.84
C ALA A 76 -3.16 9.63 10.41
N THR A 77 -3.97 10.00 11.40
CA THR A 77 -3.78 11.23 12.17
C THR A 77 -2.61 11.08 13.15
N GLU A 78 -2.05 12.19 13.64
CA GLU A 78 -0.99 12.13 14.64
C GLU A 78 -1.38 11.38 15.91
N ASP A 79 -2.62 11.52 16.37
CA ASP A 79 -3.10 10.87 17.58
C ASP A 79 -3.19 9.35 17.41
N GLU A 80 -3.63 8.89 16.23
CA GLU A 80 -3.64 7.46 15.87
C GLU A 80 -2.21 6.88 15.81
N ILE A 81 -1.26 7.64 15.26
CA ILE A 81 0.15 7.24 15.18
C ILE A 81 0.79 7.16 16.58
N LYS A 82 0.52 8.16 17.43
CA LYS A 82 1.01 8.18 18.82
C LYS A 82 0.39 7.06 19.66
N ALA A 83 -0.87 6.70 19.39
CA ALA A 83 -1.56 5.63 20.11
C ALA A 83 -0.88 4.26 19.97
N VAL A 84 -0.22 3.98 18.85
CA VAL A 84 0.57 2.74 18.66
C VAL A 84 2.03 2.86 19.15
N GLY A 85 2.43 4.05 19.64
CA GLY A 85 3.78 4.34 20.12
C GLY A 85 4.75 4.79 19.01
N ALA A 86 4.26 5.07 17.80
CA ALA A 86 5.09 5.55 16.72
C ALA A 86 5.26 7.08 16.78
N VAL A 87 6.39 7.56 16.26
CA VAL A 87 6.70 9.00 16.19
C VAL A 87 6.93 9.37 14.73
N PRO A 88 6.08 10.20 14.09
CA PRO A 88 6.27 10.64 12.71
C PRO A 88 7.68 11.19 12.47
N GLY A 89 8.32 10.77 11.38
CA GLY A 89 9.71 11.11 11.05
C GLY A 89 10.78 10.31 11.82
N PHE A 90 10.40 9.58 12.86
CA PHE A 90 11.30 8.76 13.68
C PHE A 90 10.70 7.38 13.97
N ALA A 91 9.82 6.85 13.12
CA ALA A 91 9.13 5.60 13.40
C ALA A 91 9.83 4.36 12.83
N SER A 92 9.66 3.24 13.53
CA SER A 92 9.85 1.88 12.98
C SER A 92 8.90 0.91 13.68
N PRO A 93 8.76 -0.33 13.19
CA PRO A 93 7.93 -1.33 13.87
C PRO A 93 8.46 -1.83 15.21
N ILE A 94 9.70 -1.48 15.56
CA ILE A 94 10.42 -2.05 16.69
C ILE A 94 9.83 -1.50 18.00
N GLY A 95 9.29 -2.39 18.83
CA GLY A 95 8.78 -2.02 20.14
C GLY A 95 7.43 -1.29 20.14
N LEU A 96 6.70 -1.27 19.01
CA LEU A 96 5.34 -0.71 18.97
C LEU A 96 4.33 -1.59 19.71
N VAL A 97 3.32 -0.94 20.28
CA VAL A 97 2.21 -1.63 20.94
C VAL A 97 1.38 -2.35 19.88
N GLY A 98 1.32 -3.68 19.96
CA GLY A 98 0.60 -4.52 18.99
C GLY A 98 1.45 -5.01 17.80
N ALA A 99 2.75 -4.71 17.74
CA ALA A 99 3.64 -5.21 16.67
C ALA A 99 3.97 -6.72 16.76
N THR A 100 3.63 -7.37 17.89
CA THR A 100 3.76 -8.83 18.02
C THR A 100 2.51 -9.52 17.45
N PRO A 101 2.64 -10.51 16.55
CA PRO A 101 1.51 -11.06 15.78
C PRO A 101 0.39 -11.78 16.56
N MET A 102 0.38 -11.81 17.90
CA MET A 102 -0.39 -12.82 18.64
C MET A 102 -1.16 -12.37 19.89
N VAL A 103 -1.37 -11.08 20.14
CA VAL A 103 -2.23 -10.66 21.26
C VAL A 103 -3.34 -9.75 20.75
N ALA A 104 -4.57 -10.30 20.71
CA ALA A 104 -5.76 -9.51 20.48
C ALA A 104 -5.87 -8.45 21.59
N PRO A 105 -6.03 -7.15 21.26
CA PRO A 105 -6.03 -6.12 22.27
C PRO A 105 -7.20 -6.29 23.25
N GLY A 106 -6.91 -6.17 24.55
CA GLY A 106 -7.93 -6.09 25.60
C GLY A 106 -8.72 -4.77 25.50
N ARG A 107 -9.94 -4.74 26.05
CA ARG A 107 -10.81 -3.54 26.04
C ARG A 107 -10.06 -2.32 26.60
N GLY A 108 -9.79 -1.32 25.75
CA GLY A 108 -9.08 -0.09 26.10
C GLY A 108 -7.68 0.08 25.49
N GLN A 109 -7.26 -0.80 24.57
CA GLN A 109 -5.93 -0.75 23.92
C GLN A 109 -5.95 -0.13 22.51
N ALA A 110 -4.75 0.27 22.05
CA ALA A 110 -4.43 0.84 20.74
C ALA A 110 -5.10 0.08 19.58
N PRO A 111 -5.37 0.75 18.43
CA PRO A 111 -5.99 0.10 17.28
C PRO A 111 -5.16 -1.12 16.83
N PRO A 112 -5.79 -2.16 16.25
CA PRO A 112 -5.07 -3.31 15.72
C PRO A 112 -4.04 -2.83 14.69
N LEU A 113 -2.76 -3.00 15.03
CA LEU A 113 -1.60 -2.58 14.25
C LEU A 113 -1.20 -3.67 13.27
N GLN A 114 -1.07 -3.31 12.01
CA GLN A 114 -0.75 -4.24 10.93
C GLN A 114 0.45 -3.73 10.15
N ILE A 115 1.54 -4.47 10.25
CA ILE A 115 2.81 -4.12 9.61
C ILE A 115 2.83 -4.74 8.23
N VAL A 116 2.87 -3.89 7.19
CA VAL A 116 2.97 -4.31 5.79
C VAL A 116 4.29 -3.81 5.23
N VAL A 117 5.05 -4.70 4.61
CA VAL A 117 6.43 -4.42 4.19
C VAL A 117 6.58 -4.71 2.71
N ASP A 118 7.23 -3.78 2.01
CA ASP A 118 7.65 -3.99 0.63
C ASP A 118 8.67 -5.12 0.52
N ASP A 119 8.56 -5.94 -0.53
CA ASP A 119 9.43 -7.10 -0.69
C ASP A 119 10.93 -6.73 -0.76
N ALA A 120 11.28 -5.56 -1.30
CA ALA A 120 12.65 -5.06 -1.35
C ALA A 120 13.30 -4.91 0.04
N ILE A 121 12.52 -4.67 1.10
CA ILE A 121 13.02 -4.57 2.48
C ILE A 121 13.60 -5.91 2.94
N THR A 122 13.01 -7.04 2.55
CA THR A 122 13.46 -8.37 2.97
C THR A 122 14.86 -8.74 2.45
N PHE A 123 15.28 -8.10 1.36
CA PHE A 123 16.60 -8.25 0.76
C PHE A 123 17.55 -7.08 1.09
N SER A 124 17.13 -6.14 1.92
CA SER A 124 17.88 -4.94 2.27
C SER A 124 18.38 -5.01 3.72
N PRO A 125 19.56 -5.58 3.98
CA PRO A 125 20.07 -5.74 5.33
C PRO A 125 20.56 -4.42 5.91
N ASN A 126 20.53 -4.31 7.23
CA ASN A 126 21.16 -3.22 7.99
C ASN A 126 20.65 -1.81 7.59
N LEU A 127 19.34 -1.66 7.43
CA LEU A 127 18.73 -0.36 7.14
C LEU A 127 18.80 0.58 8.35
N VAL A 128 18.74 1.88 8.08
CA VAL A 128 18.48 2.90 9.09
C VAL A 128 16.98 3.14 9.17
N ALA A 129 16.40 3.00 10.36
CA ALA A 129 14.97 3.25 10.59
C ALA A 129 14.79 4.15 11.82
N GLY A 130 13.60 4.69 12.01
CA GLY A 130 13.29 5.50 13.18
C GLY A 130 13.32 4.69 14.49
N ALA A 131 13.65 5.35 15.60
CA ALA A 131 13.74 4.69 16.91
C ALA A 131 12.44 4.70 17.74
N ASN A 132 11.34 5.19 17.17
CA ASN A 132 10.11 5.56 17.89
C ASN A 132 10.34 6.61 18.99
N GLU A 133 11.41 7.38 18.87
CA GLU A 133 11.78 8.45 19.79
C GLU A 133 12.20 9.68 18.99
N LYS A 134 11.67 10.84 19.35
CA LYS A 134 11.95 12.09 18.65
C LYS A 134 13.44 12.37 18.64
N GLY A 135 13.99 12.57 17.44
CA GLY A 135 15.40 12.89 17.26
C GLY A 135 16.31 11.66 17.12
N TYR A 136 15.82 10.43 17.32
CA TYR A 136 16.64 9.23 17.29
C TYR A 136 16.28 8.27 16.16
N HIS A 137 17.29 7.56 15.69
CA HIS A 137 17.19 6.53 14.66
C HIS A 137 18.02 5.32 15.08
N LEU A 138 17.61 4.15 14.62
CA LEU A 138 18.30 2.89 14.81
C LEU A 138 19.15 2.60 13.57
N LEU A 139 20.40 2.21 13.79
CA LEU A 139 21.29 1.71 12.75
C LEU A 139 21.19 0.19 12.68
N ASN A 140 21.50 -0.36 11.51
CA ASN A 140 21.61 -1.80 11.29
C ASN A 140 20.31 -2.56 11.61
N VAL A 141 19.16 -1.98 11.29
CA VAL A 141 17.84 -2.63 11.41
C VAL A 141 17.69 -3.68 10.31
N ASN A 142 17.24 -4.88 10.69
CA ASN A 142 17.06 -6.02 9.79
C ASN A 142 15.67 -6.61 9.98
N TYR A 143 14.93 -6.69 8.86
CA TYR A 143 13.74 -7.52 8.78
C TYR A 143 14.09 -8.97 9.12
N GLY A 144 13.23 -9.67 9.86
CA GLY A 144 13.48 -11.05 10.27
C GLY A 144 14.30 -11.20 11.56
N ARG A 145 15.11 -10.20 11.94
CA ARG A 145 15.83 -10.18 13.22
C ARG A 145 15.17 -9.25 14.23
N ASP A 146 14.86 -8.01 13.82
CA ASP A 146 14.40 -6.96 14.74
C ASP A 146 12.88 -6.79 14.75
N TYR A 147 12.22 -7.14 13.64
CA TYR A 147 10.76 -7.13 13.52
C TYR A 147 10.30 -8.11 12.45
N MET A 148 9.01 -8.45 12.52
CA MET A 148 8.29 -9.25 11.52
C MET A 148 7.14 -8.42 10.95
N ALA A 149 6.79 -8.70 9.71
CA ALA A 149 5.59 -8.12 9.09
C ALA A 149 4.44 -9.11 9.17
N PHE A 150 3.24 -8.56 9.20
CA PHE A 150 2.02 -9.31 8.97
C PHE A 150 1.95 -9.76 7.50
N LEU A 151 2.30 -8.86 6.57
CA LEU A 151 2.30 -9.13 5.13
C LEU A 151 3.56 -8.55 4.49
N VAL A 152 4.22 -9.36 3.65
CA VAL A 152 5.28 -8.91 2.75
C VAL A 152 4.74 -9.00 1.33
N THR A 153 4.76 -7.90 0.59
CA THR A 153 4.23 -7.83 -0.78
C THR A 153 4.74 -6.58 -1.48
N ASP A 154 4.72 -6.56 -2.82
CA ASP A 154 5.03 -5.38 -3.62
C ASP A 154 4.02 -4.25 -3.31
N ILE A 155 4.51 -3.20 -2.64
CA ILE A 155 3.76 -1.98 -2.31
C ILE A 155 4.50 -0.72 -2.75
N ALA A 156 5.68 -0.82 -3.36
CA ALA A 156 6.42 0.31 -3.90
C ALA A 156 5.86 0.79 -5.25
N ALA A 157 5.96 2.10 -5.49
CA ALA A 157 5.78 2.69 -6.80
C ALA A 157 7.00 2.39 -7.68
N ALA A 158 6.77 2.19 -8.98
CA ALA A 158 7.86 2.04 -9.93
C ALA A 158 8.32 3.41 -10.42
N ASP A 159 9.62 3.66 -10.36
CA ASP A 159 10.24 4.88 -10.87
C ASP A 159 10.68 4.74 -12.33
N GLU A 160 10.99 5.89 -12.96
CA GLU A 160 11.68 5.90 -14.24
C GLU A 160 13.01 5.14 -14.13
N GLY A 161 13.28 4.26 -15.10
CA GLY A 161 14.44 3.38 -15.09
C GLY A 161 14.25 2.06 -14.34
N ALA A 162 13.14 1.87 -13.60
CA ALA A 162 12.86 0.60 -12.92
C ALA A 162 12.79 -0.55 -13.93
N ALA A 163 13.22 -1.74 -13.51
CA ALA A 163 13.24 -2.92 -14.37
C ALA A 163 11.80 -3.38 -14.68
N CYS A 164 11.50 -3.59 -15.97
CA CYS A 164 10.23 -4.15 -16.40
C CYS A 164 10.06 -5.57 -15.84
N PRO A 165 8.93 -5.92 -15.18
CA PRO A 165 8.73 -7.25 -14.62
C PRO A 165 8.63 -8.36 -15.68
N GLY A 166 8.33 -8.02 -16.94
CA GLY A 166 8.22 -8.98 -18.02
C GLY A 166 9.54 -9.26 -18.77
N CYS A 167 10.37 -8.23 -18.97
CA CYS A 167 11.56 -8.34 -19.82
C CYS A 167 12.86 -7.79 -19.20
N GLY A 168 12.80 -7.17 -18.02
CA GLY A 168 13.97 -6.62 -17.31
C GLY A 168 14.50 -5.30 -17.85
N SER A 169 14.07 -4.84 -19.03
CA SER A 169 14.47 -3.54 -19.59
C SER A 169 14.01 -2.37 -18.73
N ALA A 170 14.78 -1.29 -18.74
CA ALA A 170 14.43 -0.05 -18.03
C ALA A 170 13.12 0.55 -18.54
N MET A 171 12.17 0.81 -17.64
CA MET A 171 10.91 1.46 -17.94
C MET A 171 11.09 2.97 -18.11
N ARG A 172 10.26 3.59 -18.95
CA ARG A 172 10.22 5.04 -19.14
C ARG A 172 8.92 5.60 -18.58
N ALA A 173 9.02 6.70 -17.84
CA ALA A 173 7.85 7.45 -17.40
C ALA A 173 7.44 8.46 -18.48
N ALA A 174 6.13 8.54 -18.75
CA ALA A 174 5.55 9.55 -19.62
C ALA A 174 4.23 10.03 -19.00
N ARG A 175 3.91 11.31 -19.20
CA ARG A 175 2.62 11.86 -18.79
C ARG A 175 1.59 11.59 -19.87
N GLY A 176 0.40 11.19 -19.47
CA GLY A 176 -0.72 10.95 -20.38
C GLY A 176 -2.02 11.38 -19.72
N VAL A 177 -2.99 11.71 -20.56
CA VAL A 177 -4.36 11.98 -20.14
C VAL A 177 -5.22 10.76 -20.46
N GLU A 178 -5.87 10.19 -19.45
CA GLU A 178 -6.79 9.07 -19.66
C GLU A 178 -8.04 9.55 -20.40
N VAL A 179 -8.12 9.26 -21.71
CA VAL A 179 -9.28 9.58 -22.56
C VAL A 179 -10.30 8.45 -22.65
N GLY A 180 -9.95 7.25 -22.20
CA GLY A 180 -10.84 6.11 -22.18
C GLY A 180 -10.29 4.97 -21.33
N ASN A 181 -11.18 4.05 -20.95
CA ASN A 181 -10.86 2.94 -20.10
C ASN A 181 -11.76 1.74 -20.40
N ILE A 182 -11.22 0.53 -20.20
CA ILE A 182 -11.94 -0.73 -20.39
C ILE A 182 -11.84 -1.56 -19.11
N PHE A 183 -12.97 -2.10 -18.66
CA PHE A 183 -13.03 -2.88 -17.43
C PHE A 183 -13.64 -4.25 -17.69
N GLN A 184 -12.96 -5.29 -17.20
CA GLN A 184 -13.56 -6.61 -17.02
C GLN A 184 -14.31 -6.61 -15.69
N LEU A 185 -15.62 -6.38 -15.73
CA LEU A 185 -16.45 -6.28 -14.53
C LEU A 185 -16.78 -7.64 -13.91
N GLY A 186 -16.57 -8.72 -14.66
CA GLY A 186 -16.92 -10.07 -14.23
C GLY A 186 -18.40 -10.16 -13.91
N THR A 187 -18.74 -10.67 -12.73
CA THR A 187 -20.13 -10.86 -12.30
C THR A 187 -20.59 -9.83 -11.26
N ARG A 188 -19.77 -8.80 -10.98
CA ARG A 188 -20.01 -7.84 -9.87
C ARG A 188 -21.41 -7.24 -9.87
N TYR A 189 -21.90 -6.83 -11.04
CA TYR A 189 -23.23 -6.22 -11.19
C TYR A 189 -24.32 -7.24 -11.45
N SER A 190 -24.04 -8.28 -12.23
CA SER A 190 -25.02 -9.32 -12.53
C SER A 190 -25.45 -10.07 -11.27
N ASP A 191 -24.52 -10.35 -10.35
CA ASP A 191 -24.82 -10.98 -9.06
C ASP A 191 -25.69 -10.06 -8.19
N ALA A 192 -25.38 -8.76 -8.15
CA ALA A 192 -26.09 -7.78 -7.31
C ALA A 192 -27.49 -7.43 -7.84
N LEU A 193 -27.68 -7.45 -9.16
CA LEU A 193 -28.94 -7.06 -9.83
C LEU A 193 -29.78 -8.26 -10.28
N SER A 194 -29.38 -9.48 -9.90
CA SER A 194 -30.02 -10.72 -10.32
C SER A 194 -30.15 -10.89 -11.84
N CYS A 195 -29.09 -10.53 -12.58
CA CYS A 195 -29.03 -10.70 -14.03
C CYS A 195 -28.37 -12.05 -14.39
N PHE A 196 -29.21 -13.07 -14.61
CA PHE A 196 -28.79 -14.44 -14.90
C PHE A 196 -29.28 -14.91 -16.28
N PHE A 197 -28.55 -15.86 -16.87
CA PHE A 197 -28.96 -16.59 -18.07
C PHE A 197 -28.87 -18.10 -17.83
N VAL A 198 -29.59 -18.89 -18.62
CA VAL A 198 -29.50 -20.36 -18.60
C VAL A 198 -28.47 -20.80 -19.64
N ASP A 199 -27.46 -21.54 -19.22
CA ASP A 199 -26.42 -22.02 -20.11
C ASP A 199 -26.80 -23.33 -20.84
N ARG A 200 -25.85 -23.87 -21.61
CA ARG A 200 -26.03 -25.12 -22.38
C ARG A 200 -26.34 -26.34 -21.50
N ASP A 201 -25.91 -26.32 -20.24
CA ASP A 201 -26.09 -27.39 -19.27
C ASP A 201 -27.36 -27.17 -18.42
N LYS A 202 -28.20 -26.22 -18.81
CA LYS A 202 -29.43 -25.80 -18.13
C LYS A 202 -29.17 -25.23 -16.73
N GLN A 203 -27.98 -24.69 -16.49
CA GLN A 203 -27.62 -24.05 -15.23
C GLN A 203 -27.84 -22.55 -15.30
N SER A 204 -28.40 -21.97 -14.24
CA SER A 204 -28.49 -20.52 -14.08
C SER A 204 -27.12 -19.97 -13.75
N LYS A 205 -26.58 -19.09 -14.60
CA LYS A 205 -25.28 -18.46 -14.43
C LYS A 205 -25.40 -16.94 -14.55
N PRO A 206 -24.64 -16.17 -13.74
CA PRO A 206 -24.64 -14.72 -13.86
C PRO A 206 -24.00 -14.31 -15.19
N VAL A 207 -24.50 -13.22 -15.78
CA VAL A 207 -23.93 -12.67 -17.01
C VAL A 207 -22.54 -12.10 -16.73
N ILE A 208 -21.53 -12.53 -17.50
CA ILE A 208 -20.19 -11.93 -17.43
C ILE A 208 -20.21 -10.58 -18.18
N MET A 209 -19.78 -9.52 -17.51
CA MET A 209 -19.88 -8.16 -18.02
C MET A 209 -18.51 -7.53 -18.31
N GLY A 210 -18.48 -6.71 -19.35
CA GLY A 210 -17.40 -5.75 -19.63
C GLY A 210 -17.98 -4.34 -19.77
N SER A 211 -17.17 -3.32 -19.51
CA SER A 211 -17.53 -1.92 -19.72
C SER A 211 -16.43 -1.19 -20.49
N TYR A 212 -16.85 -0.27 -21.36
CA TYR A 212 -15.98 0.45 -22.28
C TYR A 212 -16.41 1.92 -22.28
N GLY A 213 -15.50 2.81 -21.86
CA GLY A 213 -15.78 4.24 -21.73
C GLY A 213 -14.79 5.08 -22.51
N ILE A 214 -15.29 6.10 -23.21
CA ILE A 214 -14.49 7.15 -23.85
C ILE A 214 -15.02 8.50 -23.38
N GLY A 215 -14.14 9.33 -22.81
CA GLY A 215 -14.47 10.68 -22.39
C GLY A 215 -14.43 11.64 -23.58
N VAL A 216 -15.49 11.68 -24.40
CA VAL A 216 -15.53 12.45 -25.67
C VAL A 216 -15.12 13.93 -25.49
N GLY A 217 -15.61 14.59 -24.44
CA GLY A 217 -15.23 15.98 -24.15
C GLY A 217 -13.76 16.15 -23.74
N ARG A 218 -13.22 15.19 -22.97
CA ARG A 218 -11.80 15.18 -22.60
C ARG A 218 -10.91 14.88 -23.81
N LEU A 219 -11.34 13.95 -24.67
CA LEU A 219 -10.65 13.64 -25.91
C LEU A 219 -10.55 14.87 -26.82
N LEU A 220 -11.64 15.64 -26.95
CA LEU A 220 -11.62 16.89 -27.71
C LEU A 220 -10.58 17.88 -27.15
N ALA A 221 -10.53 18.05 -25.82
CA ALA A 221 -9.54 18.92 -25.18
C ALA A 221 -8.11 18.42 -25.42
N CYS A 222 -7.87 17.11 -25.35
CA CYS A 222 -6.55 16.53 -25.66
C CYS A 222 -6.14 16.75 -27.12
N ILE A 223 -7.08 16.63 -28.07
CA ILE A 223 -6.79 16.90 -29.49
C ILE A 223 -6.40 18.37 -29.68
N ALA A 224 -7.11 19.29 -29.04
CA ALA A 224 -6.75 20.70 -29.09
C ALA A 224 -5.38 20.97 -28.46
N GLU A 225 -5.06 20.33 -27.33
CA GLU A 225 -3.76 20.46 -26.66
C GLU A 225 -2.61 19.89 -27.49
N GLU A 226 -2.78 18.78 -28.20
CA GLU A 226 -1.71 18.19 -29.01
C GLU A 226 -1.55 18.85 -30.39
N HIS A 227 -2.57 19.57 -30.86
CA HIS A 227 -2.62 20.17 -32.20
C HIS A 227 -2.91 21.68 -32.19
N HIS A 228 -2.46 22.42 -31.17
CA HIS A 228 -2.47 23.88 -31.18
C HIS A 228 -1.15 24.42 -31.76
N ASP A 229 -1.24 25.56 -32.46
CA ASP A 229 -0.11 26.34 -32.97
C ASP A 229 0.44 27.31 -31.91
#